data_AF-A0A9N7M031-F1
#
_entry.id   AF-A0A9N7M031-F1
#
_cell.length_a   1.000
_cell.length_b   1.000
_cell.length_c   1.000
_cell.angle_alpha   90.00
_cell.angle_beta   90.00
_cell.angle_gamma   90.00
#
_symmetry.space_group_name_H-M   'P 1'
#
loop_
_entity.id
_entity.type
_entity.pdbx_description
1 polymer ?
#
loop_
_entity_poly.entity_id
_entity_poly.type
_entity_poly.pdbx_seq_one_letter_code
_entity_poly.pdbx_strand_id
1 'polypeptide(L)'
;MWIGGSQMSVTALYAMALPPELHRLQLESGVGPSPMLAAAGAYTALSAEHAAAATELTALLAQVQADTWRGPSAGRYQAAHLPYVAWLEKTSADCAQTAVAYESAVAAYELTLATTPTSAELIANRTLRGVLIATNFFGINTIPIAVNEAWYAAQWIRTALAMIAYGAACDTAVLSAPPNTPAPMLLAPGAGEAAAAVGGAEAAAVGTLGAYSPSCSPRCSTSFGALSRRLSASLLQRFP
;
A
#
# COMPACT_ATOMS: atom_id res chain seq x y z
N MET A 1 6.52 5.48 -22.50
CA MET A 1 7.36 6.18 -21.49
C MET A 1 7.22 7.70 -21.68
N TRP A 2 6.08 8.29 -21.31
CA TRP A 2 5.86 9.76 -21.32
C TRP A 2 4.58 10.19 -20.55
N ILE A 3 4.14 9.43 -19.54
CA ILE A 3 2.93 9.74 -18.76
C ILE A 3 3.27 10.31 -17.36
N GLY A 4 4.51 10.11 -16.88
CA GLY A 4 4.93 10.61 -15.55
C GLY A 4 5.21 12.12 -15.48
N GLY A 5 5.52 12.77 -16.62
CA GLY A 5 5.89 14.20 -16.62
C GLY A 5 4.69 15.17 -16.48
N SER A 6 3.49 14.75 -16.87
CA SER A 6 2.30 15.60 -16.84
C SER A 6 1.59 15.62 -15.48
N GLN A 7 1.72 14.57 -14.68
CA GLN A 7 1.13 14.52 -13.34
C GLN A 7 1.87 15.44 -12.36
N MET A 8 3.22 15.48 -12.43
CA MET A 8 4.03 16.37 -11.60
C MET A 8 3.79 17.86 -11.88
N SER A 9 3.46 18.25 -13.11
CA SER A 9 3.17 19.65 -13.42
C SER A 9 1.79 20.08 -12.91
N VAL A 10 0.78 19.20 -12.98
CA VAL A 10 -0.57 19.48 -12.47
C VAL A 10 -0.58 19.56 -10.94
N THR A 11 0.09 18.64 -10.25
CA THR A 11 0.17 18.67 -8.77
C THR A 11 0.95 19.89 -8.27
N ALA A 12 2.03 20.27 -8.95
CA ALA A 12 2.78 21.48 -8.62
C ALA A 12 1.95 22.75 -8.83
N LEU A 13 1.21 22.85 -9.94
CA LEU A 13 0.31 23.97 -10.20
C LEU A 13 -0.80 24.07 -9.14
N TYR A 14 -1.38 22.93 -8.77
CA TYR A 14 -2.41 22.86 -7.73
C TYR A 14 -1.87 23.31 -6.36
N ALA A 15 -0.69 22.81 -5.96
CA ALA A 15 -0.05 23.18 -4.70
C ALA A 15 0.30 24.68 -4.64
N MET A 16 0.68 25.30 -5.75
CA MET A 16 0.98 26.73 -5.77
C MET A 16 -0.29 27.60 -5.80
N ALA A 17 -1.40 27.09 -6.37
CA ALA A 17 -2.66 27.83 -6.48
C ALA A 17 -3.42 27.93 -5.15
N LEU A 18 -3.27 26.96 -4.25
CA LEU A 18 -4.00 26.92 -2.99
C LEU A 18 -3.28 27.67 -1.85
N PRO A 19 -3.99 28.48 -1.06
CA PRO A 19 -3.40 29.14 0.10
C PRO A 19 -3.02 28.13 1.20
N PRO A 20 -2.04 28.47 2.07
CA PRO A 20 -1.57 27.61 3.14
C PRO A 20 -2.66 27.19 4.14
N GLU A 21 -3.70 27.99 4.35
CA GLU A 21 -4.84 27.64 5.21
C GLU A 21 -5.61 26.42 4.68
N LEU A 22 -5.81 26.34 3.37
CA LEU A 22 -6.51 25.21 2.75
C LEU A 22 -5.66 23.95 2.78
N HIS A 23 -4.35 24.05 2.53
CA HIS A 23 -3.45 22.91 2.70
C HIS A 23 -3.44 22.41 4.15
N ARG A 24 -3.39 23.31 5.13
CA ARG A 24 -3.39 22.94 6.54
C ARG A 24 -4.69 22.26 6.94
N LEU A 25 -5.82 22.79 6.50
CA LEU A 25 -7.13 22.17 6.71
C LEU A 25 -7.21 20.77 6.08
N GLN A 26 -6.66 20.58 4.88
CA GLN A 26 -6.64 19.26 4.23
C GLN A 26 -5.81 18.25 5.04
N LEU A 27 -4.67 18.66 5.59
CA LEU A 27 -3.84 17.79 6.43
C LEU A 27 -4.49 17.44 7.77
N GLU A 28 -5.20 18.40 8.39
CA GLU A 28 -5.77 18.25 9.74
C GLU A 28 -7.18 17.64 9.76
N SER A 29 -7.94 17.74 8.66
CA SER A 29 -9.32 17.21 8.60
C SER A 29 -9.41 15.68 8.44
N GLY A 30 -8.30 15.00 8.17
CA GLY A 30 -8.25 13.56 8.02
C GLY A 30 -8.23 12.79 9.35
N VAL A 31 -8.41 11.47 9.26
CA VAL A 31 -8.31 10.54 10.41
C VAL A 31 -6.87 10.35 10.92
N GLY A 32 -5.90 11.05 10.32
CA GLY A 32 -4.47 10.95 10.64
C GLY A 32 -3.79 9.69 10.08
N PRO A 33 -2.53 9.43 10.47
CA PRO A 33 -1.72 8.34 9.92
C PRO A 33 -1.98 6.98 10.55
N SER A 34 -2.74 6.92 11.66
CA SER A 34 -3.02 5.69 12.41
C SER A 34 -3.49 4.50 11.56
N PRO A 35 -4.48 4.62 10.64
CA PRO A 35 -4.89 3.49 9.81
C PRO A 35 -3.81 3.00 8.85
N MET A 36 -2.91 3.88 8.38
CA MET A 36 -1.79 3.46 7.53
C MET A 36 -0.74 2.66 8.32
N LEU A 37 -0.47 3.07 9.57
CA LEU A 37 0.40 2.29 10.47
C LEU A 37 -0.22 0.93 10.83
N ALA A 38 -1.54 0.88 11.05
CA ALA A 38 -2.24 -0.38 11.27
C ALA A 38 -2.15 -1.31 10.04
N ALA A 39 -2.27 -0.75 8.83
CA ALA A 39 -2.09 -1.50 7.59
C ALA A 39 -0.65 -2.01 7.44
N ALA A 40 0.36 -1.19 7.73
CA ALA A 40 1.76 -1.61 7.74
C ALA A 40 1.98 -2.82 8.68
N GLY A 41 1.43 -2.75 9.91
CA GLY A 41 1.48 -3.86 10.86
C GLY A 41 0.80 -5.13 10.34
N ALA A 42 -0.33 -5.01 9.64
CA ALA A 42 -1.01 -6.15 9.03
C ALA A 42 -0.18 -6.81 7.91
N TYR A 43 0.48 -6.01 7.06
CA TYR A 43 1.38 -6.54 6.02
C TYR A 43 2.61 -7.22 6.61
N THR A 44 3.16 -6.69 7.71
CA THR A 44 4.26 -7.33 8.44
C THR A 44 3.83 -8.68 9.03
N ALA A 45 2.63 -8.77 9.62
CA ALA A 45 2.09 -10.03 10.11
C ALA A 45 1.87 -11.04 8.97
N LEU A 46 1.30 -10.59 7.84
CA LEU A 46 1.08 -11.43 6.66
C LEU A 46 2.39 -11.96 6.06
N SER A 47 3.44 -11.13 6.06
CA SER A 47 4.79 -11.56 5.66
C SER A 47 5.29 -12.72 6.52
N ALA A 48 5.13 -12.63 7.85
CA ALA A 48 5.52 -13.68 8.77
C ALA A 48 4.70 -14.97 8.59
N GLU A 49 3.39 -14.85 8.34
CA GLU A 49 2.52 -16.01 8.06
C GLU A 49 2.94 -16.75 6.78
N HIS A 50 3.25 -16.02 5.70
CA HIS A 50 3.74 -16.63 4.46
C HIS A 50 5.10 -17.32 4.64
N ALA A 51 6.02 -16.70 5.40
CA ALA A 51 7.31 -17.30 5.71
C ALA A 51 7.16 -18.58 6.55
N ALA A 52 6.29 -18.57 7.58
CA ALA A 52 6.00 -19.76 8.38
C ALA A 52 5.40 -20.88 7.51
N ALA A 53 4.40 -20.56 6.68
CA ALA A 53 3.80 -21.53 5.77
C ALA A 53 4.81 -22.15 4.79
N ALA A 54 5.76 -21.36 4.26
CA ALA A 54 6.84 -21.85 3.41
C ALA A 54 7.74 -22.86 4.15
N THR A 55 8.11 -22.55 5.40
CA THR A 55 8.93 -23.45 6.22
C THR A 55 8.21 -24.75 6.58
N GLU A 56 6.92 -24.67 6.93
CA GLU A 56 6.10 -25.85 7.23
C GLU A 56 5.94 -26.75 6.01
N LEU A 57 5.62 -26.18 4.84
CA LEU A 57 5.50 -26.94 3.61
C LEU A 57 6.82 -27.60 3.21
N THR A 58 7.94 -26.89 3.36
CA THR A 58 9.28 -27.45 3.07
C THR A 58 9.60 -28.61 4.01
N ALA A 59 9.26 -28.51 5.29
CA ALA A 59 9.43 -29.59 6.25
C ALA A 59 8.56 -30.82 5.91
N LEU A 60 7.30 -30.61 5.50
CA LEU A 60 6.43 -31.69 5.04
C LEU A 60 6.98 -32.38 3.80
N LEU A 61 7.48 -31.62 2.83
CA LEU A 61 8.12 -32.19 1.64
C LEU A 61 9.35 -33.03 1.98
N ALA A 62 10.15 -32.60 2.96
CA ALA A 62 11.29 -33.39 3.45
C ALA A 62 10.85 -34.68 4.17
N GLN A 63 9.76 -34.64 4.95
CA GLN A 63 9.20 -35.82 5.60
C GLN A 63 8.68 -36.85 4.59
N VAL A 64 7.97 -36.41 3.55
CA VAL A 64 7.47 -37.29 2.47
C VAL A 64 8.61 -38.02 1.77
N GLN A 65 9.77 -37.37 1.59
CA GLN A 65 10.96 -38.01 1.02
C GLN A 65 11.61 -39.04 1.97
N ALA A 66 11.50 -38.82 3.28
CA ALA A 66 12.05 -39.72 4.29
C ALA A 66 11.16 -40.95 4.54
N ASP A 67 9.85 -40.82 4.32
CA ASP A 67 8.84 -41.84 4.58
C ASP A 67 8.91 -43.04 3.60
N THR A 68 8.03 -44.01 3.83
CA THR A 68 7.91 -45.29 3.14
C THR A 68 7.45 -45.13 1.69
N TRP A 69 6.79 -44.01 1.35
CA TRP A 69 6.34 -43.72 -0.02
C TRP A 69 7.51 -43.26 -0.91
N ARG A 70 8.24 -44.24 -1.46
CA ARG A 70 9.37 -44.01 -2.36
C ARG A 70 9.03 -44.37 -3.80
N GLY A 71 9.54 -43.58 -4.75
CA GLY A 71 9.44 -43.86 -6.18
C GLY A 71 9.13 -42.63 -7.05
N PRO A 72 8.92 -42.83 -8.37
CA PRO A 72 8.70 -41.74 -9.32
C PRO A 72 7.47 -40.86 -9.00
N SER A 73 6.45 -41.40 -8.33
CA SER A 73 5.25 -40.66 -7.94
C SER A 73 5.52 -39.66 -6.80
N ALA A 74 6.29 -40.05 -5.78
CA ALA A 74 6.72 -39.16 -4.71
C ALA A 74 7.63 -38.02 -5.23
N GLY A 75 8.52 -38.33 -6.18
CA GLY A 75 9.35 -37.32 -6.86
C GLY A 75 8.52 -36.30 -7.65
N ARG A 76 7.47 -36.75 -8.35
CA ARG A 76 6.53 -35.85 -9.07
C ARG A 76 5.74 -34.96 -8.11
N TYR A 77 5.31 -35.51 -6.96
CA TYR A 77 4.62 -34.74 -5.92
C TYR A 77 5.50 -33.60 -5.39
N GLN A 78 6.77 -33.87 -5.08
CA GLN A 78 7.70 -32.84 -4.61
C GLN A 78 7.95 -31.78 -5.69
N ALA A 79 8.24 -32.19 -6.92
CA ALA A 79 8.50 -31.28 -8.03
C ALA A 79 7.33 -30.33 -8.30
N ALA A 80 6.08 -30.79 -8.11
CA ALA A 80 4.89 -29.96 -8.27
C ALA A 80 4.74 -28.87 -7.19
N HIS A 81 5.26 -29.08 -5.97
CA HIS A 81 5.11 -28.14 -4.85
C HIS A 81 6.24 -27.10 -4.74
N LEU A 82 7.41 -27.36 -5.33
CA LEU A 82 8.55 -26.42 -5.29
C LEU A 82 8.20 -25.00 -5.81
N PRO A 83 7.45 -24.83 -6.92
CA PRO A 83 7.06 -23.50 -7.39
C PRO A 83 6.17 -22.76 -6.40
N TYR A 84 5.34 -23.49 -5.63
CA TYR A 84 4.46 -22.89 -4.63
C TYR A 84 5.23 -22.43 -3.39
N VAL A 85 6.24 -23.18 -2.94
CA VAL A 85 7.15 -22.74 -1.87
C VAL A 85 7.89 -21.46 -2.28
N ALA A 86 8.46 -21.43 -3.49
CA ALA A 86 9.12 -20.22 -4.01
C ALA A 86 8.17 -19.02 -4.12
N TRP A 87 6.91 -19.25 -4.47
CA TRP A 87 5.88 -18.21 -4.48
C TRP A 87 5.55 -17.69 -3.07
N LEU A 88 5.47 -18.56 -2.05
CA LEU A 88 5.26 -18.15 -0.67
C LEU A 88 6.42 -17.28 -0.14
N GLU A 89 7.66 -17.67 -0.40
CA GLU A 89 8.84 -16.89 -0.02
C GLU A 89 8.90 -15.54 -0.73
N LYS A 90 8.53 -15.49 -2.02
CA LYS A 90 8.44 -14.22 -2.74
C LYS A 90 7.33 -13.34 -2.18
N THR A 91 6.16 -13.91 -1.92
CA THR A 91 4.99 -13.17 -1.40
C THR A 91 5.27 -12.63 0.01
N SER A 92 6.02 -13.36 0.83
CA SER A 92 6.44 -12.84 2.15
C SER A 92 7.34 -11.61 2.02
N ALA A 93 8.32 -11.63 1.11
CA ALA A 93 9.17 -10.48 0.83
C ALA A 93 8.38 -9.30 0.24
N ASP A 94 7.44 -9.57 -0.67
CA ASP A 94 6.58 -8.55 -1.28
C ASP A 94 5.68 -7.86 -0.23
N CYS A 95 5.15 -8.63 0.73
CA CYS A 95 4.39 -8.10 1.86
C CYS A 95 5.24 -7.19 2.76
N ALA A 96 6.47 -7.60 3.08
CA ALA A 96 7.39 -6.79 3.88
C ALA A 96 7.73 -5.47 3.19
N GLN A 97 7.99 -5.49 1.88
CA GLN A 97 8.25 -4.28 1.10
C GLN A 97 7.03 -3.34 1.09
N THR A 98 5.82 -3.91 1.00
CA THR A 98 4.57 -3.14 1.07
C THR A 98 4.39 -2.46 2.44
N ALA A 99 4.75 -3.13 3.54
CA ALA A 99 4.72 -2.54 4.87
C ALA A 99 5.64 -1.31 4.97
N VAL A 100 6.87 -1.41 4.46
CA VAL A 100 7.83 -0.28 4.40
C VAL A 100 7.28 0.88 3.56
N ALA A 101 6.58 0.59 2.46
CA ALA A 101 5.95 1.63 1.64
C ALA A 101 4.91 2.43 2.44
N TYR A 102 4.07 1.79 3.25
CA TYR A 102 3.12 2.47 4.13
C TYR A 102 3.83 3.35 5.18
N GLU A 103 4.87 2.83 5.82
CA GLU A 103 5.65 3.60 6.82
C GLU A 103 6.32 4.83 6.19
N SER A 104 6.85 4.69 4.97
CA SER A 104 7.47 5.81 4.25
C SER A 104 6.47 6.92 3.92
N ALA A 105 5.23 6.58 3.57
CA ALA A 105 4.17 7.55 3.31
C ALA A 105 3.73 8.27 4.61
N VAL A 106 3.69 7.55 5.74
CA VAL A 106 3.42 8.15 7.06
C VAL A 106 4.52 9.14 7.45
N ALA A 107 5.79 8.76 7.26
CA ALA A 107 6.91 9.65 7.54
C ALA A 107 6.86 10.93 6.67
N ALA A 108 6.46 10.80 5.40
CA ALA A 108 6.28 11.94 4.52
C ALA A 108 5.14 12.87 4.98
N TYR A 109 4.05 12.33 5.53
CA TYR A 109 2.95 13.11 6.10
C TYR A 109 3.41 13.90 7.33
N GLU A 110 4.11 13.25 8.26
CA GLU A 110 4.61 13.89 9.49
C GLU A 110 5.64 14.99 9.19
N LEU A 111 6.55 14.74 8.24
CA LEU A 111 7.51 15.74 7.79
C LEU A 111 6.81 16.97 7.20
N THR A 112 5.76 16.73 6.43
CA THR A 112 4.93 17.78 5.85
C THR A 112 4.21 18.59 6.92
N LEU A 113 3.64 17.93 7.94
CA LEU A 113 3.03 18.62 9.08
C LEU A 113 4.04 19.49 9.86
N ALA A 114 5.29 19.03 9.98
CA ALA A 114 6.35 19.74 10.71
C ALA A 114 6.95 20.93 9.94
N THR A 115 6.96 20.86 8.61
CA THR A 115 7.53 21.92 7.74
C THR A 115 6.53 23.01 7.39
N THR A 116 5.24 22.70 7.44
CA THR A 116 4.13 23.63 7.16
C THR A 116 3.79 24.48 8.38
N PRO A 117 3.20 25.68 8.21
CA PRO A 117 2.86 26.53 9.35
C PRO A 117 1.68 25.92 10.10
N THR A 118 1.60 26.20 11.40
CA THR A 118 0.44 25.79 12.19
C THR A 118 -0.76 26.69 11.93
N SER A 119 -1.96 26.17 12.16
CA SER A 119 -3.21 26.94 12.05
C SER A 119 -3.20 28.20 12.94
N ALA A 120 -2.55 28.13 14.10
CA ALA A 120 -2.41 29.26 15.02
C ALA A 120 -1.52 30.39 14.44
N GLU A 121 -0.40 30.05 13.80
CA GLU A 121 0.49 31.02 13.15
C GLU A 121 -0.20 31.73 11.99
N LEU A 122 -0.95 31.00 11.17
CA LEU A 122 -1.71 31.57 10.06
C LEU A 122 -2.79 32.54 10.57
N ILE A 123 -3.56 32.14 11.60
CA ILE A 123 -4.57 33.00 12.23
C ILE A 123 -3.92 34.25 12.83
N ALA A 124 -2.78 34.12 13.51
CA ALA A 124 -2.02 35.24 14.06
C ALA A 124 -1.59 36.22 12.95
N ASN A 125 -1.10 35.72 11.82
CA ASN A 125 -0.75 36.57 10.69
C ASN A 125 -1.95 37.36 10.15
N ARG A 126 -3.10 36.69 9.95
CA ARG A 126 -4.33 37.33 9.44
C ARG A 126 -4.90 38.36 10.41
N THR A 127 -4.91 38.06 11.70
CA THR A 127 -5.38 38.99 12.73
C THR A 127 -4.48 40.21 12.84
N LEU A 128 -3.15 40.03 12.84
CA LEU A 128 -2.20 41.14 12.82
C LEU A 128 -2.38 42.03 11.58
N ARG A 129 -2.54 41.44 10.39
CA ARG A 129 -2.83 42.21 9.16
C ARG A 129 -4.12 43.04 9.30
N GLY A 130 -5.18 42.45 9.85
CA GLY A 130 -6.44 43.15 10.12
C GLY A 130 -6.27 44.36 11.04
N VAL A 131 -5.52 44.21 12.13
CA VAL A 131 -5.22 45.31 13.07
C VAL A 131 -4.37 46.39 12.42
N LEU A 132 -3.33 46.01 11.67
CA LEU A 132 -2.44 46.95 10.99
C LEU A 132 -3.21 47.79 9.96
N ILE A 133 -4.13 47.18 9.19
CA ILE A 133 -5.01 47.88 8.25
C ILE A 133 -5.97 48.81 8.99
N ALA A 134 -6.62 48.33 10.05
CA ALA A 134 -7.60 49.11 10.82
C ALA A 134 -6.98 50.37 11.47
N THR A 135 -5.68 50.31 11.79
CA THR A 135 -4.94 51.42 12.41
C THR A 135 -4.16 52.27 11.41
N ASN A 136 -4.26 52.00 10.10
CA ASN A 136 -3.50 52.68 9.05
C ASN A 136 -4.10 54.05 8.62
N PHE A 137 -4.63 54.84 9.55
CA PHE A 137 -5.27 56.12 9.22
C PHE A 137 -4.28 57.14 8.61
N PHE A 138 -3.05 57.18 9.13
CA PHE A 138 -2.00 58.10 8.67
C PHE A 138 -1.04 57.47 7.65
N GLY A 139 -1.30 56.25 7.17
CA GLY A 139 -0.39 55.55 6.25
C GLY A 139 0.92 55.03 6.89
N ILE A 140 1.12 55.23 8.19
CA ILE A 140 2.35 54.85 8.92
C ILE A 140 2.55 53.32 8.93
N ASN A 141 1.47 52.54 8.92
CA ASN A 141 1.53 51.08 9.02
C ASN A 141 1.79 50.37 7.68
N THR A 142 2.02 51.11 6.59
CA THR A 142 2.28 50.55 5.26
C THR A 142 3.47 49.57 5.23
N ILE A 143 4.59 49.91 5.87
CA ILE A 143 5.78 49.02 5.94
C ILE A 143 5.48 47.75 6.77
N PRO A 144 4.94 47.84 8.00
CA PRO A 144 4.51 46.66 8.75
C PRO A 144 3.53 45.74 8.01
N ILE A 145 2.58 46.30 7.25
CA ILE A 145 1.65 45.51 6.43
C ILE A 145 2.43 44.72 5.37
N ALA A 146 3.33 45.37 4.63
CA ALA A 146 4.14 44.73 3.60
C ALA A 146 5.01 43.60 4.17
N VAL A 147 5.60 43.80 5.36
CA VAL A 147 6.40 42.76 6.05
C VAL A 147 5.53 41.56 6.45
N ASN A 148 4.34 41.81 6.98
CA ASN A 148 3.39 40.75 7.35
C ASN A 148 2.91 39.94 6.12
N GLU A 149 2.63 40.63 5.01
CA GLU A 149 2.26 39.98 3.74
C GLU A 149 3.41 39.19 3.13
N ALA A 150 4.65 39.70 3.21
CA ALA A 150 5.83 39.00 2.73
C ALA A 150 6.09 37.70 3.52
N TRP A 151 5.93 37.74 4.85
CA TRP A 151 6.01 36.53 5.68
C TRP A 151 4.96 35.50 5.25
N TYR A 152 3.72 35.94 5.02
CA TYR A 152 2.64 35.06 4.57
C TYR A 152 2.92 34.46 3.19
N ALA A 153 3.43 35.25 2.24
CA ALA A 153 3.80 34.77 0.90
C ALA A 153 4.94 33.75 0.95
N ALA A 154 5.96 33.98 1.79
CA ALA A 154 7.04 33.00 2.01
C ALA A 154 6.48 31.68 2.58
N GLN A 155 5.52 31.79 3.49
CA GLN A 155 4.88 30.63 4.09
C GLN A 155 4.00 29.85 3.11
N TRP A 156 3.31 30.55 2.20
CA TRP A 156 2.57 29.94 1.10
C TRP A 156 3.50 29.08 0.25
N ILE A 157 4.61 29.65 -0.22
CA ILE A 157 5.58 28.93 -1.05
C ILE A 157 6.16 27.72 -0.32
N ARG A 158 6.56 27.88 0.96
CA ARG A 158 7.07 26.77 1.78
C ARG A 158 6.07 25.63 1.88
N THR A 159 4.79 25.96 2.09
CA THR A 159 3.71 24.97 2.18
C THR A 159 3.48 24.26 0.85
N ALA A 160 3.47 25.00 -0.24
CA ALA A 160 3.31 24.44 -1.57
C ALA A 160 4.46 23.50 -1.96
N LEU A 161 5.71 23.87 -1.65
CA LEU A 161 6.87 22.99 -1.86
C LEU A 161 6.81 21.73 -0.99
N ALA A 162 6.36 21.85 0.27
CA ALA A 162 6.15 20.69 1.14
C ALA A 162 5.08 19.73 0.57
N MET A 163 3.96 20.26 0.07
CA MET A 163 2.92 19.45 -0.60
C MET A 163 3.43 18.74 -1.86
N ILE A 164 4.28 19.41 -2.65
CA ILE A 164 4.89 18.79 -3.84
C ILE A 164 5.80 17.62 -3.43
N ALA A 165 6.65 17.84 -2.43
CA ALA A 165 7.53 16.79 -1.92
C ALA A 165 6.74 15.62 -1.31
N TYR A 166 5.66 15.92 -0.58
CA TYR A 166 4.74 14.91 -0.04
C TYR A 166 4.10 14.06 -1.14
N GLY A 167 3.57 14.70 -2.19
CA GLY A 167 2.99 14.01 -3.33
C GLY A 167 3.99 13.09 -4.02
N ALA A 168 5.21 13.59 -4.27
CA ALA A 168 6.28 12.77 -4.84
C ALA A 168 6.65 11.57 -3.96
N ALA A 169 6.74 11.74 -2.64
CA ALA A 169 7.00 10.65 -1.72
C ALA A 169 5.87 9.60 -1.72
N CYS A 170 4.61 10.04 -1.76
CA CYS A 170 3.47 9.14 -1.88
C CYS A 170 3.48 8.37 -3.20
N ASP A 171 3.76 9.04 -4.32
CA ASP A 171 3.88 8.40 -5.64
C ASP A 171 4.99 7.35 -5.63
N THR A 172 6.15 7.65 -5.04
CA THR A 172 7.23 6.66 -4.90
C THR A 172 6.83 5.48 -4.02
N ALA A 173 6.10 5.72 -2.93
CA ALA A 173 5.62 4.65 -2.06
C ALA A 173 4.68 3.71 -2.81
N VAL A 174 3.73 4.26 -3.57
CA VAL A 174 2.80 3.49 -4.40
C VAL A 174 3.53 2.73 -5.51
N LEU A 175 4.48 3.35 -6.19
CA LEU A 175 5.27 2.71 -7.25
C LEU A 175 6.23 1.64 -6.72
N SER A 176 6.64 1.74 -5.45
CA SER A 176 7.49 0.74 -4.80
C SER A 176 6.75 -0.51 -4.36
N ALA A 177 5.41 -0.48 -4.31
CA ALA A 177 4.61 -1.63 -3.91
C ALA A 177 4.66 -2.73 -4.99
N PRO A 178 5.12 -3.95 -4.64
CA PRO A 178 5.20 -5.04 -5.61
C PRO A 178 3.81 -5.45 -6.13
N PRO A 179 3.69 -5.84 -7.41
CA PRO A 179 2.44 -6.36 -7.94
C PRO A 179 2.12 -7.73 -7.34
N ASN A 180 0.87 -7.94 -6.95
CA ASN A 180 0.40 -9.24 -6.49
C ASN A 180 0.51 -10.27 -7.62
N THR A 181 1.29 -11.34 -7.39
CA THR A 181 1.38 -12.46 -8.33
C THR A 181 0.42 -13.57 -7.90
N PRO A 182 -0.40 -14.12 -8.82
CA PRO A 182 -1.28 -15.22 -8.48
C PRO A 182 -0.46 -16.46 -8.14
N ALA A 183 -0.97 -17.26 -7.20
CA ALA A 183 -0.33 -18.52 -6.84
C ALA A 183 -0.23 -19.46 -8.06
N PRO A 184 0.92 -20.15 -8.24
CA PRO A 184 1.08 -21.11 -9.32
C PRO A 184 0.15 -22.31 -9.13
N MET A 185 -0.36 -22.86 -10.24
CA MET A 185 -1.16 -24.08 -10.20
C MET A 185 -0.26 -25.29 -9.89
N LEU A 186 -0.64 -26.07 -8.88
CA LEU A 186 0.08 -27.28 -8.46
C LEU A 186 -0.17 -28.48 -9.39
N LEU A 187 -1.24 -28.44 -10.17
CA LEU A 187 -1.63 -29.47 -11.14
C LEU A 187 -1.73 -28.83 -12.53
N ALA A 188 -1.13 -29.49 -13.53
CA ALA A 188 -1.35 -29.10 -14.92
C ALA A 188 -2.85 -29.25 -15.26
N PRO A 189 -3.43 -28.34 -16.07
CA PRO A 189 -4.77 -28.53 -16.59
C PRO A 189 -4.85 -29.88 -17.31
N GLY A 190 -5.74 -30.78 -16.85
CA GLY A 190 -5.88 -32.15 -17.38
C GLY A 190 -5.17 -33.26 -16.59
N ALA A 191 -4.46 -32.95 -15.49
CA ALA A 191 -3.77 -33.93 -14.65
C ALA A 191 -4.58 -34.44 -13.43
N GLY A 192 -5.84 -34.03 -13.27
CA GLY A 192 -6.76 -34.61 -12.29
C GLY A 192 -7.69 -35.61 -12.97
N GLU A 193 -7.54 -36.90 -12.66
CA GLU A 193 -8.39 -38.07 -13.01
C GLU A 193 -8.80 -38.29 -14.50
N ALA A 194 -8.65 -37.30 -15.39
CA ALA A 194 -9.08 -37.36 -16.79
C ALA A 194 -8.00 -37.93 -17.74
N ALA A 195 -6.72 -37.95 -17.35
CA ALA A 195 -5.66 -38.50 -18.19
C ALA A 195 -5.73 -40.03 -18.35
N ALA A 196 -6.47 -40.73 -17.48
CA ALA A 196 -6.71 -42.17 -17.60
C ALA A 196 -7.90 -42.51 -18.53
N ALA A 197 -8.71 -41.52 -18.93
CA ALA A 197 -9.94 -41.75 -19.70
C ALA A 197 -9.84 -41.39 -21.19
N VAL A 198 -8.78 -40.71 -21.65
CA VAL A 198 -8.65 -40.27 -23.06
C VAL A 198 -7.69 -41.15 -23.86
N GLY A 199 -7.70 -42.46 -23.57
CA GLY A 199 -7.11 -43.50 -24.42
C GLY A 199 -7.92 -43.78 -25.70
N GLY A 200 -8.76 -42.86 -26.17
CA GLY A 200 -9.55 -43.07 -27.39
C GLY A 200 -10.53 -41.96 -27.69
N ALA A 201 -10.05 -40.89 -28.34
CA ALA A 201 -10.82 -40.10 -29.31
C ALA A 201 -9.90 -39.05 -29.93
N GLU A 202 -9.38 -39.35 -31.12
CA GLU A 202 -8.75 -38.39 -32.00
C GLU A 202 -9.80 -37.56 -32.75
N ALA A 203 -9.42 -36.30 -33.05
CA ALA A 203 -9.99 -35.34 -34.00
C ALA A 203 -11.29 -34.58 -33.62
N ALA A 204 -11.19 -33.26 -33.37
CA ALA A 204 -11.43 -32.23 -34.40
C ALA A 204 -11.62 -30.80 -33.81
N ALA A 205 -10.99 -29.83 -34.49
CA ALA A 205 -11.42 -28.43 -34.73
C ALA A 205 -11.44 -27.42 -33.53
N VAL A 206 -10.51 -26.44 -33.50
CA VAL A 206 -10.59 -25.07 -34.10
C VAL A 206 -11.44 -24.10 -33.27
N GLY A 207 -10.88 -22.92 -32.95
CA GLY A 207 -11.69 -21.73 -32.65
C GLY A 207 -11.11 -20.76 -31.62
N THR A 208 -10.44 -19.74 -32.11
CA THR A 208 -9.82 -18.62 -31.40
C THR A 208 -10.84 -17.63 -30.77
N LEU A 209 -10.37 -16.87 -29.77
CA LEU A 209 -10.78 -15.52 -29.31
C LEU A 209 -12.02 -15.37 -28.41
N GLY A 210 -11.83 -14.64 -27.30
CA GLY A 210 -12.92 -14.01 -26.57
C GLY A 210 -12.54 -13.62 -25.15
N ALA A 211 -12.15 -12.37 -24.95
CA ALA A 211 -11.90 -11.77 -23.65
C ALA A 211 -13.11 -11.89 -22.70
N TYR A 212 -12.87 -12.29 -21.45
CA TYR A 212 -13.76 -11.99 -20.33
C TYR A 212 -12.93 -11.69 -19.09
N SER A 213 -12.86 -10.41 -18.74
CA SER A 213 -12.53 -9.95 -17.40
C SER A 213 -13.81 -9.96 -16.56
N PRO A 214 -13.73 -10.29 -15.26
CA PRO A 214 -14.57 -9.60 -14.31
C PRO A 214 -13.72 -8.95 -13.20
N SER A 215 -13.77 -7.62 -13.24
CA SER A 215 -13.75 -6.70 -12.10
C SER A 215 -14.21 -7.33 -10.77
N CYS A 216 -13.38 -7.21 -9.73
CA CYS A 216 -13.78 -7.44 -8.34
C CYS A 216 -14.12 -6.09 -7.69
N SER A 217 -15.40 -5.90 -7.35
CA SER A 217 -15.90 -4.80 -6.52
C SER A 217 -16.05 -5.24 -5.04
N PRO A 218 -16.28 -4.30 -4.10
CA PRO A 218 -15.82 -4.40 -2.71
C PRO A 218 -16.82 -5.15 -1.82
N ARG A 219 -16.76 -6.48 -1.83
CA ARG A 219 -17.48 -7.31 -0.84
C ARG A 219 -16.61 -8.33 -0.10
N CYS A 220 -15.29 -8.22 -0.21
CA CYS A 220 -14.34 -9.01 0.57
C CYS A 220 -13.89 -8.24 1.82
N SER A 221 -14.83 -7.88 2.69
CA SER A 221 -14.49 -7.29 4.01
C SER A 221 -15.25 -7.93 5.18
N THR A 222 -16.11 -8.91 4.92
CA THR A 222 -16.92 -9.54 5.98
C THR A 222 -16.48 -10.96 6.38
N SER A 223 -15.45 -11.54 5.75
CA SER A 223 -14.95 -12.88 6.10
C SER A 223 -13.79 -12.90 7.10
N PHE A 224 -13.09 -11.77 7.33
CA PHE A 224 -11.90 -11.76 8.19
C PHE A 224 -12.21 -11.82 9.70
N GLY A 225 -13.42 -11.42 10.12
CA GLY A 225 -13.86 -11.52 11.51
C GLY A 225 -14.17 -12.95 12.00
N ALA A 226 -14.35 -13.91 11.07
CA ALA A 226 -14.69 -15.29 11.40
C ALA A 226 -13.46 -16.19 11.58
N LEU A 227 -12.31 -15.81 11.02
CA LEU A 227 -11.06 -16.58 11.16
C LEU A 227 -10.33 -16.28 12.48
N SER A 228 -10.37 -15.03 12.97
CA SER A 228 -9.67 -14.65 14.21
C SER A 228 -10.27 -15.32 15.46
N ARG A 229 -11.58 -15.62 15.48
CA ARG A 229 -12.23 -16.32 16.61
C ARG A 229 -11.93 -17.83 16.64
N ARG A 230 -11.58 -18.44 15.51
CA ARG A 230 -11.25 -19.87 15.46
C ARG A 230 -9.83 -20.17 15.94
N LEU A 231 -8.91 -19.22 15.85
CA LEU A 231 -7.54 -19.36 16.35
C LEU A 231 -7.42 -19.14 17.87
N SER A 232 -8.19 -18.21 18.45
CA SER A 232 -8.19 -18.01 19.92
C SER A 232 -8.86 -19.16 20.71
N ALA A 233 -9.78 -19.92 20.11
CA ALA A 233 -10.42 -21.06 20.78
C ALA A 233 -9.50 -22.29 20.87
N SER A 234 -8.58 -22.47 19.91
CA SER A 234 -7.66 -23.62 19.88
C SER A 234 -6.45 -23.47 20.82
N LEU A 235 -6.11 -22.24 21.24
CA LEU A 235 -4.99 -21.99 22.14
C LEU A 235 -5.32 -22.15 23.64
N LEU A 236 -6.60 -22.26 24.01
CA LEU A 236 -7.03 -22.46 25.41
C LEU A 236 -7.34 -23.92 25.79
N GLN A 237 -7.18 -24.88 24.88
CA GLN A 237 -7.37 -26.32 25.17
C GLN A 237 -6.07 -27.12 25.22
N ARG A 238 -4.91 -26.46 25.27
CA ARG A 238 -3.61 -27.14 25.21
C ARG A 238 -2.63 -26.70 26.29
N PHE A 239 -3.07 -26.65 27.54
CA PHE A 239 -2.21 -26.92 28.70
C PHE A 239 -3.04 -27.63 29.79
N PRO A 240 -2.53 -28.69 30.41
CA PRO A 240 -3.15 -29.29 31.60
C PRO A 240 -3.06 -28.38 32.82
#